data_AF-A0A7K3Y3U5-F1
#
_entry.id   AF-A0A7K3Y3U5-F1
#
_cell.length_a   1.000
_cell.length_b   1.000
_cell.length_c   1.000
_cell.angle_alpha   90.00
_cell.angle_beta   90.00
_cell.angle_gamma   90.00
#
_symmetry.space_group_name_H-M   'P 1'
#
loop_
_entity.id
_entity.type
_entity.pdbx_description
1 polymer ?
#
loop_
_entity_poly.entity_id
_entity_poly.type
_entity_poly.pdbx_seq_one_letter_code
_entity_poly.pdbx_strand_id
1 'polypeptide(L)'
;MAKKKQVGRRVEGWKAKRWYRVYVPEAFGKVEIGDTISADPENMVGRVMTATLGEVLQDYSKSHIKMKFKINNVAGDAAYTEFIGHEVTRDYLRSMVKRRASRIDTIHPVIS
;
A
#
# COMPACT_ATOMS: atom_id res chain seq x y z
N MET A 1 -12.03 -39.95 34.78
CA MET A 1 -10.89 -39.96 33.85
C MET A 1 -11.00 -38.77 32.91
N ALA A 2 -10.14 -37.76 33.05
CA ALA A 2 -10.18 -36.54 32.23
C ALA A 2 -9.59 -36.82 30.84
N LYS A 3 -10.39 -36.65 29.77
CA LYS A 3 -9.92 -36.75 28.38
C LYS A 3 -8.90 -35.65 28.12
N LYS A 4 -7.63 -36.03 27.99
CA LYS A 4 -6.54 -35.14 27.57
C LYS A 4 -6.82 -34.69 26.13
N LYS A 5 -7.25 -33.44 25.96
CA LYS A 5 -7.53 -32.83 24.66
C LYS A 5 -6.22 -32.83 23.87
N GLN A 6 -6.16 -33.63 22.82
CA GLN A 6 -4.99 -33.76 21.96
C GLN A 6 -4.78 -32.40 21.28
N VAL A 7 -3.77 -31.66 21.73
CA VAL A 7 -3.38 -30.39 21.10
C VAL A 7 -2.79 -30.77 19.75
N GLY A 8 -3.57 -30.58 18.68
CA GLY A 8 -3.14 -30.81 17.32
C GLY A 8 -1.80 -30.11 17.06
N ARG A 9 -0.91 -30.80 16.35
CA ARG A 9 0.44 -30.34 15.98
C ARG A 9 0.35 -28.89 15.48
N ARG A 10 0.91 -27.95 16.25
CA ARG A 10 0.91 -26.51 15.94
C ARG A 10 1.64 -26.33 14.62
N VAL A 11 0.90 -26.21 13.52
CA VAL A 11 1.48 -25.87 12.22
C VAL A 11 2.15 -24.52 12.41
N GLU A 12 3.43 -24.43 12.06
CA GLU A 12 4.16 -23.17 12.14
C GLU A 12 3.41 -22.12 11.32
N GLY A 13 2.96 -21.05 11.97
CA GLY A 13 2.12 -20.03 11.34
C GLY A 13 2.78 -19.33 10.14
N TRP A 14 4.08 -19.54 9.90
CA TRP A 14 4.77 -19.09 8.70
C TRP A 14 4.52 -20.00 7.49
N LYS A 15 4.48 -21.32 7.68
CA LYS A 15 4.26 -22.31 6.59
C LYS A 15 2.85 -22.26 6.01
N ALA A 16 1.90 -21.72 6.78
CA ALA A 16 0.51 -21.54 6.34
C ALA A 16 0.29 -20.26 5.51
N LYS A 17 1.31 -19.40 5.35
CA LYS A 17 1.18 -18.14 4.62
C LYS A 17 1.52 -18.30 3.15
N ARG A 18 0.81 -17.53 2.32
CA ARG A 18 1.06 -17.38 0.89
C ARG A 18 1.50 -15.96 0.57
N TRP A 19 2.30 -15.84 -0.48
CA TRP A 19 2.73 -14.57 -1.05
C TRP A 19 1.72 -14.12 -2.09
N TYR A 20 1.39 -12.84 -2.09
CA TYR A 20 0.46 -12.24 -3.01
C TYR A 20 1.10 -11.01 -3.64
N ARG A 21 1.00 -10.92 -4.96
CA ARG A 21 1.50 -9.79 -5.74
C ARG A 21 0.47 -8.68 -5.73
N VAL A 22 0.89 -7.48 -5.38
CA VAL A 22 0.00 -6.32 -5.27
C VAL A 22 0.14 -5.44 -6.51
N TYR A 23 -0.99 -5.19 -7.15
CA TYR A 23 -1.07 -4.40 -8.37
C TYR A 23 -1.76 -3.06 -8.12
N VAL A 24 -1.22 -2.01 -8.74
CA VAL A 24 -1.79 -0.67 -8.77
C VAL A 24 -3.06 -0.64 -9.66
N PRO A 25 -4.04 0.25 -9.43
CA PRO A 25 -5.17 0.43 -10.35
C PRO A 25 -4.78 0.63 -11.81
N GLU A 26 -5.72 0.33 -12.72
CA GLU A 26 -5.50 0.46 -14.16
C GLU A 26 -5.12 1.89 -14.59
N ALA A 27 -5.62 2.90 -13.88
CA ALA A 27 -5.32 4.31 -14.11
C ALA A 27 -3.81 4.63 -14.07
N PHE A 28 -3.00 3.79 -13.42
CA PHE A 28 -1.56 3.93 -13.31
C PHE A 28 -0.79 2.81 -14.04
N GLY A 29 -1.44 2.06 -14.93
CA GLY A 29 -0.79 1.09 -15.80
C GLY A 29 -0.70 -0.35 -15.27
N LYS A 30 -1.45 -0.72 -14.23
CA LYS A 30 -1.45 -2.09 -13.64
C LYS A 30 -0.05 -2.60 -13.26
N VAL A 31 0.80 -1.71 -12.79
CA VAL A 31 2.16 -2.05 -12.38
C VAL A 31 2.15 -2.82 -11.07
N GLU A 32 3.07 -3.76 -10.91
CA GLU A 32 3.31 -4.47 -9.66
C GLU A 32 4.12 -3.57 -8.70
N ILE A 33 3.58 -3.31 -7.52
CA ILE A 33 4.21 -2.44 -6.51
C ILE A 33 4.97 -3.24 -5.44
N GLY A 34 4.67 -4.52 -5.30
CA GLY A 34 5.39 -5.44 -4.43
C GLY A 34 4.53 -6.57 -3.89
N ASP A 35 5.14 -7.36 -3.00
CA ASP A 35 4.54 -8.57 -2.46
C ASP A 35 4.05 -8.38 -1.02
N THR A 36 2.91 -8.97 -0.70
CA THR A 36 2.37 -9.04 0.65
C THR A 36 2.13 -10.48 1.05
N ILE A 37 2.42 -10.82 2.31
CA ILE A 37 2.21 -12.15 2.86
C ILE A 37 0.93 -12.21 3.70
N SER A 38 0.10 -13.23 3.49
CA SER A 38 -1.10 -13.48 4.30
C SER A 38 -1.43 -14.97 4.36
N ALA A 39 -2.06 -15.42 5.44
CA ALA A 39 -2.60 -16.79 5.53
C ALA A 39 -3.88 -16.89 4.68
N ASP A 40 -4.83 -15.99 4.94
CA ASP A 40 -6.11 -15.92 4.24
C ASP A 40 -6.19 -14.68 3.33
N PRO A 41 -6.82 -14.79 2.14
CA PRO A 41 -7.07 -13.67 1.25
C PRO A 41 -7.92 -12.56 1.89
N GLU A 42 -8.92 -12.92 2.70
CA GLU A 42 -9.82 -11.96 3.37
C GLU A 42 -9.07 -10.99 4.28
N ASN A 43 -7.99 -11.47 4.93
CA ASN A 43 -7.14 -10.67 5.81
C ASN A 43 -6.26 -9.64 5.08
N MET A 44 -6.22 -9.67 3.75
CA MET A 44 -5.53 -8.65 2.95
C MET A 44 -6.43 -7.50 2.55
N VAL A 45 -7.73 -7.75 2.39
CA VAL A 45 -8.69 -6.70 2.03
C VAL A 45 -8.67 -5.64 3.12
N GLY A 46 -8.48 -4.38 2.72
CA GLY A 46 -8.36 -3.25 3.62
C GLY A 46 -6.93 -2.86 4.03
N ARG A 47 -5.90 -3.65 3.71
CA ARG A 47 -4.50 -3.23 3.93
C ARG A 47 -4.14 -2.09 3.00
N VAL A 48 -3.33 -1.16 3.51
CA VAL A 48 -2.83 -0.01 2.76
C VAL A 48 -1.36 -0.18 2.47
N MET A 49 -1.00 -0.24 1.19
CA MET A 49 0.37 -0.18 0.73
C MET A 49 0.73 1.25 0.34
N THR A 50 1.98 1.61 0.61
CA THR A 50 2.54 2.90 0.19
C THR A 50 3.64 2.63 -0.82
N ALA A 51 3.59 3.32 -1.95
CA ALA A 51 4.62 3.26 -2.99
C ALA A 51 4.92 4.68 -3.49
N THR A 52 6.09 4.91 -4.07
CA THR A 52 6.39 6.20 -4.68
C THR A 52 5.84 6.27 -6.11
N LEU A 53 5.42 7.46 -6.56
CA LEU A 53 4.98 7.64 -7.94
C LEU A 53 6.11 7.36 -8.94
N GLY A 54 7.36 7.61 -8.53
CA GLY A 54 8.53 7.33 -9.35
C GLY A 54 8.73 5.84 -9.63
N GLU A 55 8.42 4.96 -8.68
CA GLU A 55 8.46 3.50 -8.91
C GLU A 55 7.34 3.05 -9.84
N VAL A 56 6.14 3.63 -9.71
CA VAL A 56 4.96 3.26 -10.52
C VAL A 56 5.12 3.69 -11.98
N LEU A 57 5.64 4.89 -12.23
CA LEU A 57 5.82 5.44 -13.59
C LEU A 57 7.24 5.26 -14.14
N GLN A 58 8.15 4.64 -13.38
CA GLN A 58 9.59 4.57 -13.69
C GLN A 58 10.25 5.94 -13.93
N ASP A 59 9.75 6.98 -13.25
CA ASP A 59 10.24 8.36 -13.34
C ASP A 59 10.76 8.85 -11.98
N TYR A 60 12.08 8.76 -11.78
CA TYR A 60 12.74 9.14 -10.53
C TYR A 60 12.59 10.62 -10.16
N SER A 61 12.20 11.51 -11.10
CA SER A 61 11.94 12.91 -10.77
C SER A 61 10.74 13.07 -9.83
N LYS A 62 9.82 12.09 -9.83
CA LYS A 62 8.56 12.10 -9.07
C LYS A 62 8.61 11.24 -7.80
N SER A 63 9.79 10.80 -7.37
CA SER A 63 9.95 10.01 -6.14
C SER A 63 9.53 10.75 -4.85
N HIS A 64 9.42 12.07 -4.91
CA HIS A 64 8.92 12.90 -3.81
C HIS A 64 7.40 12.78 -3.58
N ILE A 65 6.67 12.07 -4.43
CA ILE A 65 5.23 11.82 -4.29
C ILE A 65 5.03 10.40 -3.78
N LYS A 66 4.44 10.26 -2.60
CA LYS A 66 4.05 8.99 -1.99
C LYS A 66 2.57 8.74 -2.24
N MET A 67 2.25 7.59 -2.82
CA MET A 67 0.90 7.16 -3.14
C MET A 67 0.44 6.10 -2.13
N LYS A 68 -0.82 6.16 -1.70
CA LYS A 68 -1.44 5.20 -0.77
C LYS A 68 -2.51 4.41 -1.51
N PHE A 69 -2.36 3.09 -1.52
CA PHE A 69 -3.22 2.14 -2.22
C PHE A 69 -3.85 1.16 -1.24
N LYS A 70 -5.18 1.02 -1.26
CA LYS A 70 -5.92 0.05 -0.43
C LYS A 70 -6.16 -1.21 -1.22
N ILE A 71 -5.90 -2.38 -0.67
CA ILE A 71 -6.35 -3.64 -1.28
C ILE A 71 -7.87 -3.74 -1.16
N ASN A 72 -8.58 -3.81 -2.28
CA ASN A 72 -10.02 -3.96 -2.32
C ASN A 72 -10.42 -5.40 -2.68
N ASN A 73 -9.70 -6.02 -3.62
CA ASN A 73 -10.01 -7.37 -4.07
C ASN A 73 -8.74 -8.23 -4.19
N VAL A 74 -8.90 -9.54 -4.05
CA VAL A 74 -7.83 -10.54 -4.20
C VAL A 74 -8.36 -11.67 -5.08
N ALA A 75 -7.66 -11.94 -6.18
CA ALA A 75 -8.00 -13.01 -7.11
C ALA A 75 -6.78 -13.94 -7.27
N GLY A 76 -6.91 -15.17 -6.75
CA GLY A 76 -5.79 -16.12 -6.70
C GLY A 76 -4.64 -15.54 -5.88
N ASP A 77 -3.47 -15.38 -6.53
CA ASP A 77 -2.26 -14.82 -5.91
C ASP A 77 -2.07 -13.32 -6.23
N ALA A 78 -3.03 -12.69 -6.91
CA ALA A 78 -3.00 -11.26 -7.26
C ALA A 78 -3.94 -10.45 -6.36
N ALA A 79 -3.43 -9.37 -5.77
CA ALA A 79 -4.21 -8.40 -5.01
C ALA A 79 -4.36 -7.11 -5.82
N TYR A 80 -5.60 -6.68 -6.01
CA TYR A 80 -5.95 -5.45 -6.71
C TYR A 80 -6.24 -4.34 -5.71
N THR A 81 -5.65 -3.18 -5.98
CA THR A 81 -5.77 -2.02 -5.11
C THR A 81 -6.62 -0.91 -5.70
N GLU A 82 -7.07 -0.01 -4.83
CA GLU A 82 -7.75 1.23 -5.13
C GLU A 82 -6.92 2.40 -4.57
N PHE A 83 -6.93 3.54 -5.26
CA PHE A 83 -6.21 4.72 -4.82
C PHE A 83 -6.98 5.44 -3.71
N ILE A 84 -6.36 5.61 -2.54
CA ILE A 84 -6.97 6.36 -1.41
C ILE A 84 -6.53 7.82 -1.44
N GLY A 85 -5.28 8.08 -1.80
CA GLY A 85 -4.71 9.41 -1.70
C GLY A 85 -3.20 9.42 -1.88
N HIS A 86 -2.65 10.63 -1.92
CA HIS A 86 -1.23 10.86 -2.08
C HIS A 86 -0.73 11.89 -1.08
N GLU A 87 0.58 11.86 -0.83
CA GLU A 87 1.26 12.77 0.09
C GLU A 87 2.61 13.13 -0.50
N VAL A 88 3.00 14.40 -0.40
CA VAL A 88 4.33 14.86 -0.82
C VAL A 88 5.31 14.70 0.33
N THR A 89 6.55 14.29 0.04
CA THR A 89 7.55 14.11 1.09
C THR A 89 7.91 15.42 1.79
N ARG A 90 8.18 15.32 3.09
CA ARG A 90 8.45 16.48 3.94
C ARG A 90 9.73 17.20 3.55
N ASP A 91 10.75 16.47 3.10
CA ASP A 91 12.00 17.02 2.59
C ASP A 91 11.76 17.89 1.35
N TYR A 92 10.92 17.43 0.41
CA TYR A 92 10.57 18.20 -0.78
C TYR A 92 9.75 19.45 -0.42
N LEU A 93 8.76 19.33 0.47
CA LEU A 93 8.02 20.50 0.95
C LEU A 93 8.96 21.52 1.63
N ARG A 94 9.93 21.05 2.43
CA ARG A 94 10.91 21.93 3.09
C ARG A 94 11.87 22.61 2.11
N SER A 95 12.25 21.95 1.01
CA SER A 95 13.13 22.55 0.01
C SER A 95 12.46 23.68 -0.79
N MET A 96 11.13 23.62 -0.93
CA MET A 96 10.34 24.68 -1.55
C MET A 96 10.20 25.92 -0.65
N VAL A 97 10.19 25.75 0.67
CA VAL A 97 10.07 26.86 1.61
C VAL A 97 11.43 27.56 1.78
N LYS A 98 11.56 28.77 1.21
CA LYS A 98 12.79 29.56 1.23
C LYS A 98 12.65 30.82 2.09
N ARG A 99 13.78 31.34 2.59
CA ARG A 99 13.83 32.64 3.26
C ARG A 99 13.50 33.76 2.26
N ARG A 100 12.82 34.80 2.74
CA ARG A 100 12.36 35.95 1.92
C ARG A 100 11.40 35.56 0.79
N ALA A 101 10.73 34.43 0.90
CA ALA A 101 9.62 34.03 0.05
C ALA A 101 8.34 33.96 0.87
N SER A 102 7.21 34.28 0.24
CA SER A 102 5.88 34.11 0.82
C SER A 102 5.33 32.73 0.43
N ARG A 103 4.85 31.96 1.41
CA ARG A 103 4.16 30.69 1.19
C ARG A 103 2.65 30.93 1.25
N ILE A 104 1.93 30.44 0.26
CA ILE A 104 0.47 30.46 0.22
C ILE A 104 0.01 29.01 0.23
N ASP A 105 -0.74 28.61 1.26
CA ASP A 105 -1.37 27.30 1.37
C ASP A 105 -2.88 27.46 1.25
N THR A 106 -3.54 26.56 0.53
CA THR A 106 -5.00 26.56 0.42
C THR A 106 -5.55 25.16 0.60
N ILE A 107 -6.57 25.02 1.44
CA ILE A 107 -7.23 23.76 1.74
C ILE A 107 -8.68 23.88 1.30
N HIS A 108 -9.04 23.10 0.28
CA HIS A 108 -10.40 23.08 -0.25
C HIS A 108 -10.99 21.68 -0.08
N PRO A 109 -12.13 21.53 0.60
CA PRO A 109 -12.88 20.29 0.54
C PRO A 109 -13.46 20.16 -0.86
N VAL A 110 -13.10 19.09 -1.57
CA VAL A 110 -13.75 18.71 -2.82
C VAL A 110 -14.76 17.63 -2.46
N ILE A 111 -16.04 17.91 -2.69
CA ILE A 111 -17.09 16.90 -2.60
C ILE A 111 -17.18 16.29 -3.99
N SER A 112 -16.81 15.01 -4.10
CA SER A 112 -16.99 14.21 -5.31
C SER A 112 -18.37 13.57 -5.33
#